data_AF-A0A453NH66-F1
#
_entry.id   AF-A0A453NH66-F1
#
_cell.length_a   1.000
_cell.length_b   1.000
_cell.length_c   1.000
_cell.angle_alpha   90.00
_cell.angle_beta   90.00
_cell.angle_gamma   90.00
#
_symmetry.space_group_name_H-M   'P 1'
#
loop_
_entity.id
_entity.type
_entity.pdbx_description
1 polymer ?
#
loop_
_entity_poly.entity_id
_entity_poly.type
_entity_poly.pdbx_seq_one_letter_code
_entity_poly.pdbx_strand_id
1 'polypeptide(L)'
;VKYVVEFAKALSSSPGVYRVDLLTRQILAPNFDRSYGEPAEMLVSTTFKNSKQEKGENSGGYIIRIPFGPRDMYLTKERLWPFIQEFVDGALSHIVRMSKTISEEIGCGHPVWPAVIHGHYASAGIAATLLSGALNLPMAFTGHFLGKDKLEGLLKQGRQSREEINMTYKIMRRIEAEELSLDASEIVIASTRQEIEEQWNLYDGFEVILARKLRARVKRGANCYGRYMPRMVIIPPGVEFGHIIHDFDIDGEEENHGPASEDPPIWSQIMRFFTNPRKPMILAVARPYPEKNITTLVKAFGECRPLRELANLTLIMGNREAISKMHNTSASVLTSVLTLIDEYDLYGQVAYPKHHKHSEVPDIYRLATRTK
;
A
#
# COMPACT_ATOMS: atom_id res chain seq x y z
N VAL A 1 2.98 0.18 1.55
CA VAL A 1 4.43 -0.13 1.39
C VAL A 1 4.73 -0.62 -0.01
N LYS A 2 4.19 -1.76 -0.48
CA LYS A 2 4.43 -2.26 -1.86
C LYS A 2 4.22 -1.18 -2.93
N TYR A 3 3.05 -0.54 -2.91
CA TYR A 3 2.72 0.59 -3.81
C TYR A 3 3.81 1.67 -3.86
N VAL A 4 4.22 2.25 -2.73
CA VAL A 4 5.16 3.40 -2.74
C VAL A 4 6.57 2.99 -3.17
N VAL A 5 6.98 1.75 -2.89
CA VAL A 5 8.29 1.23 -3.32
C VAL A 5 8.30 0.97 -4.82
N GLU A 6 7.28 0.31 -5.35
CA GLU A 6 7.15 0.07 -6.80
C GLU A 6 6.98 1.38 -7.57
N PHE A 7 6.19 2.31 -7.03
CA PHE A 7 6.04 3.65 -7.58
C PHE A 7 7.38 4.41 -7.62
N ALA A 8 8.15 4.42 -6.53
CA ALA A 8 9.45 5.09 -6.50
C ALA A 8 10.45 4.47 -7.49
N LYS A 9 10.43 3.14 -7.67
CA LYS A 9 11.24 2.43 -8.67
C LYS A 9 10.85 2.77 -10.10
N ALA A 10 9.56 2.77 -10.40
CA ALA A 10 9.05 3.10 -11.72
C ALA A 10 9.34 4.57 -12.06
N LEU A 11 9.13 5.47 -11.09
CA LEU A 11 9.38 6.89 -11.24
C LEU A 11 10.87 7.19 -11.44
N SER A 12 11.77 6.55 -10.69
CA SER A 12 13.22 6.75 -10.87
C SER A 12 13.75 6.24 -12.21
N SER A 13 13.04 5.29 -12.82
CA SER A 13 13.34 4.76 -14.15
C SER A 13 12.71 5.61 -15.27
N SER A 14 11.87 6.59 -14.95
CA SER A 14 11.16 7.39 -15.95
C SER A 14 12.08 8.42 -16.63
N PRO A 15 11.93 8.65 -17.95
CA PRO A 15 12.66 9.72 -18.64
C PRO A 15 12.42 11.08 -17.99
N GLY A 16 13.47 11.88 -17.85
CA GLY A 16 13.42 13.19 -17.18
C GLY A 16 13.49 13.16 -15.65
N VAL A 17 13.43 11.98 -15.02
CA VAL A 17 13.65 11.83 -13.57
C VAL A 17 15.11 11.50 -13.30
N TYR A 18 15.76 12.36 -12.52
CA TYR A 18 17.14 12.15 -12.07
C TYR A 18 17.21 11.25 -10.84
N ARG A 19 16.44 11.60 -9.80
CA ARG A 19 16.47 10.95 -8.49
C ARG A 19 15.07 10.93 -7.86
N VAL A 20 14.78 9.86 -7.11
CA VAL A 20 13.57 9.74 -6.28
C VAL A 20 13.98 9.27 -4.88
N ASP A 21 13.65 10.06 -3.85
CA ASP A 21 13.87 9.70 -2.45
C ASP A 21 12.54 9.35 -1.77
N LEU A 22 12.40 8.10 -1.34
CA LEU A 22 11.31 7.63 -0.48
C LEU A 22 11.70 7.81 0.99
N LEU A 23 11.26 8.91 1.59
CA LEU A 23 11.55 9.23 2.98
C LEU A 23 10.65 8.41 3.93
N THR A 24 11.23 7.79 4.95
CA THR A 24 10.52 7.00 5.95
C THR A 24 11.22 7.06 7.31
N ARG A 25 10.64 6.43 8.34
CA ARG A 25 11.22 6.34 9.68
C ARG A 25 12.34 5.30 9.74
N GLN A 26 13.43 5.65 10.44
CA GLN A 26 14.47 4.70 10.83
C GLN A 26 14.08 3.93 12.09
N ILE A 27 14.32 2.61 12.10
CA ILE A 27 13.95 1.73 13.22
C ILE A 27 15.17 0.87 13.57
N LEU A 28 15.65 0.99 14.80
CA LEU A 28 16.79 0.25 15.37
C LEU A 28 16.37 -0.82 16.38
N ALA A 29 15.10 -1.19 16.39
CA ALA A 29 14.57 -2.16 17.33
C ALA A 29 15.15 -3.57 17.06
N PRO A 30 15.59 -4.31 18.10
CA PRO A 30 16.29 -5.59 17.93
C PRO A 30 15.41 -6.70 17.33
N ASN A 31 14.09 -6.55 17.41
CA ASN A 31 13.12 -7.50 16.85
C ASN A 31 12.83 -7.29 15.36
N PHE A 32 13.50 -6.33 14.72
CA PHE A 32 13.34 -6.00 13.31
C PHE A 32 14.63 -6.27 12.55
N ASP A 33 14.50 -6.49 11.24
CA ASP A 33 15.66 -6.69 10.37
C ASP A 33 16.56 -5.44 10.38
N ARG A 34 17.89 -5.66 10.37
CA ARG A 34 18.89 -4.58 10.46
C ARG A 34 18.76 -3.57 9.32
N SER A 35 18.25 -3.98 8.16
CA SER A 35 17.98 -3.09 7.03
C SER A 35 17.05 -1.92 7.37
N TYR A 36 16.14 -2.05 8.35
CA TYR A 36 15.29 -0.95 8.82
C TYR A 36 16.07 0.15 9.56
N GLY A 37 17.28 -0.18 10.02
CA GLY A 37 18.22 0.74 10.63
C GLY A 37 19.15 1.42 9.64
N GLU A 38 19.29 0.91 8.42
CA GLU A 38 20.21 1.47 7.43
C GLU A 38 19.71 2.85 6.93
N PRO A 39 20.49 3.94 7.08
CA PRO A 39 20.03 5.29 6.76
C PRO A 39 19.59 5.48 5.31
N ALA A 40 20.22 4.76 4.38
CA ALA A 40 19.91 4.80 2.96
C ALA A 40 19.95 3.40 2.36
N GLU A 41 19.05 3.12 1.43
CA GLU A 41 19.02 1.88 0.65
C GLU A 41 18.67 2.22 -0.80
N MET A 42 19.47 1.75 -1.76
CA MET A 42 19.20 1.95 -3.18
C MET A 42 18.10 0.98 -3.65
N LEU A 43 17.08 1.52 -4.31
CA LEU A 43 16.03 0.75 -4.94
C LEU A 43 16.53 0.24 -6.30
N VAL A 44 17.02 -0.99 -6.33
CA VAL A 44 17.47 -1.64 -7.56
C VAL A 44 16.26 -1.83 -8.51
N SER A 45 16.41 -1.34 -9.74
CA SER A 45 15.45 -1.59 -10.83
C SER A 45 15.67 -2.99 -11.38
N THR A 46 14.61 -3.79 -11.42
CA THR A 46 14.59 -5.16 -11.95
C THR A 46 14.65 -5.21 -13.48
N THR A 47 14.28 -4.12 -14.16
CA THR A 47 13.93 -4.16 -15.58
C THR A 47 15.05 -3.76 -16.54
N PHE A 48 16.17 -3.21 -16.07
CA PHE A 48 17.24 -2.77 -16.99
C PHE A 48 18.64 -3.05 -16.43
N LYS A 49 19.12 -4.29 -16.63
CA LYS A 49 20.57 -4.60 -16.56
C LYS A 49 21.36 -4.03 -17.75
N ASN A 50 20.70 -3.48 -18.78
CA ASN A 50 21.33 -3.22 -20.09
C ASN A 50 21.31 -1.76 -20.59
N SER A 51 21.04 -0.77 -19.76
CA SER A 51 21.38 0.62 -20.12
C SER A 51 22.20 1.26 -19.01
N LYS A 52 23.52 1.05 -19.07
CA LYS A 52 24.48 2.02 -18.53
C LYS A 52 24.34 3.31 -19.35
N GLN A 53 23.24 4.02 -19.16
CA GLN A 53 23.18 5.42 -19.52
C GLN A 53 23.79 6.16 -18.34
N GLU A 54 24.84 6.93 -18.61
CA GLU A 54 25.63 7.75 -17.69
C GLU A 54 24.73 8.74 -16.93
N LYS A 55 23.95 8.26 -15.97
CA LYS A 55 23.37 9.11 -14.95
C LYS A 55 24.36 9.16 -13.79
N GLY A 56 24.57 10.34 -13.20
CA GLY A 56 25.54 10.55 -12.14
C GLY A 56 25.32 9.65 -10.92
N GLU A 57 26.30 9.62 -10.02
CA GLU A 57 26.36 8.66 -8.91
C GLU A 57 25.15 8.73 -7.97
N ASN A 58 24.50 9.89 -7.90
CA ASN A 58 23.32 10.12 -7.06
C ASN A 58 21.97 9.91 -7.78
N SER A 59 21.98 9.36 -8.99
CA SER A 59 20.75 9.08 -9.75
C SER A 59 20.05 7.79 -9.34
N GLY A 60 18.74 7.71 -9.59
CA GLY A 60 17.93 6.52 -9.30
C GLY A 60 17.01 6.68 -8.09
N GLY A 61 16.49 5.56 -7.59
CA GLY A 61 15.53 5.53 -6.48
C GLY A 61 16.21 5.11 -5.17
N TYR A 62 15.85 5.76 -4.07
CA TYR A 62 16.42 5.46 -2.75
C TYR A 62 15.33 5.43 -1.67
N ILE A 63 15.47 4.54 -0.69
CA ILE A 63 14.77 4.65 0.59
C ILE A 63 15.69 5.40 1.54
N ILE A 64 15.21 6.50 2.10
CA ILE A 64 15.95 7.32 3.05
C ILE A 64 15.23 7.25 4.40
N ARG A 65 15.94 6.76 5.42
CA ARG A 65 15.38 6.53 6.76
C ARG A 65 15.79 7.65 7.69
N ILE A 66 14.85 8.54 7.96
CA ILE A 66 15.03 9.68 8.87
C ILE A 66 14.86 9.19 10.32
N PRO A 67 15.83 9.45 11.21
CA PRO A 67 15.67 9.18 12.64
C PRO A 67 14.67 10.16 13.24
N PHE A 68 13.63 9.64 13.89
CA PHE A 68 12.74 10.45 14.72
C PHE A 68 11.96 9.61 15.75
N GLY A 69 11.66 10.22 16.90
CA GLY A 69 11.08 9.55 18.05
C GLY A 69 11.93 8.36 18.57
N PRO A 70 11.40 7.52 19.47
CA PRO A 70 12.12 6.37 20.03
C PRO A 70 12.58 5.33 18.99
N ARG A 71 13.88 5.28 18.68
CA ARG A 71 14.43 4.43 17.59
C ARG A 71 14.54 2.96 17.96
N ASP A 72 14.62 2.65 19.24
CA ASP A 72 14.74 1.32 19.82
C ASP A 72 13.44 0.50 19.76
N MET A 73 12.33 1.10 19.30
CA MET A 73 11.03 0.44 19.18
C MET A 73 10.25 0.82 17.92
N TYR A 74 9.35 -0.08 17.53
CA TYR A 74 8.34 0.20 16.52
C TYR A 74 7.20 1.02 17.11
N LEU A 75 6.80 2.08 16.41
CA LEU A 75 5.62 2.88 16.72
C LEU A 75 4.51 2.56 15.71
N THR A 76 3.30 2.35 16.22
CA THR A 76 2.12 2.30 15.36
C THR A 76 1.85 3.68 14.77
N LYS A 77 1.19 3.73 13.61
CA LYS A 77 0.90 4.98 12.89
C LYS A 77 0.14 6.01 13.75
N GLU A 78 -0.72 5.56 14.65
CA GLU A 78 -1.48 6.39 15.59
C GLU A 78 -0.58 7.06 16.64
N ARG A 79 0.62 6.53 16.90
CA ARG A 79 1.58 7.06 17.87
C ARG A 79 2.67 7.94 17.24
N LEU A 80 2.66 8.11 15.91
CA LEU A 80 3.66 8.93 15.21
C LEU A 80 3.40 10.44 15.29
N TRP A 81 2.14 10.85 15.54
CA TRP A 81 1.72 12.25 15.50
C TRP A 81 2.60 13.24 16.29
N PRO A 82 3.09 12.92 17.51
CA PRO A 82 3.93 13.84 18.27
C PRO A 82 5.30 14.11 17.63
N PHE A 83 5.77 13.24 16.74
CA PHE A 83 7.12 13.27 16.19
C PHE A 83 7.17 13.70 14.72
N ILE A 84 6.04 14.15 14.16
CA ILE A 84 5.98 14.58 12.75
C ILE A 84 6.89 15.78 12.49
N GLN A 85 6.99 16.72 13.43
CA GLN A 85 7.85 17.89 13.27
C GLN A 85 9.33 17.50 13.23
N GLU A 86 9.74 16.58 14.10
CA GLU A 86 11.10 16.03 14.12
C GLU A 86 11.43 15.32 12.79
N PHE A 87 10.46 14.58 12.23
CA PHE A 87 10.60 14.00 10.88
C PHE A 87 10.77 15.08 9.81
N VAL A 88 9.99 16.17 9.87
CA VAL A 88 10.10 17.30 8.93
C VAL A 88 11.47 17.95 9.00
N ASP A 89 12.01 18.19 10.19
CA ASP A 89 13.33 18.80 10.36
C ASP A 89 14.45 17.92 9.78
N GLY A 90 14.38 16.60 10.03
CA GLY A 90 15.31 15.62 9.48
C GLY A 90 15.19 15.49 7.95
N ALA A 91 13.96 15.47 7.43
CA ALA A 91 13.68 15.42 6.00
C ALA A 91 14.17 16.69 5.27
N LEU A 92 13.93 17.87 5.86
CA LEU A 92 14.40 19.14 5.32
C LEU A 92 15.93 19.18 5.25
N SER A 93 16.60 18.74 6.32
CA SER A 93 18.06 18.63 6.38
C SER A 93 18.62 17.69 5.30
N HIS A 94 17.94 16.58 5.02
CA HIS A 94 18.27 15.67 3.93
C HIS A 94 18.09 16.33 2.55
N ILE A 95 16.93 16.94 2.30
CA ILE A 95 16.63 17.60 1.03
C ILE A 95 17.65 18.71 0.71
N VAL A 96 17.97 19.57 1.68
CA VAL A 96 18.95 20.65 1.51
C VAL A 96 20.34 20.10 1.20
N ARG A 97 20.74 19.01 1.86
CA ARG A 97 22.02 18.34 1.60
C ARG A 97 22.07 17.77 0.19
N MET A 98 21.05 17.01 -0.19
CA MET A 98 20.97 16.42 -1.53
C MET A 98 20.87 17.48 -2.62
N SER A 99 20.22 18.61 -2.36
CA SER A 99 20.14 19.71 -3.31
C SER A 99 21.52 20.26 -3.68
N LYS A 100 22.43 20.32 -2.70
CA LYS A 100 23.84 20.70 -2.91
C LYS A 100 24.61 19.59 -3.64
N THR A 101 24.53 18.35 -3.16
CA THR A 101 25.25 17.22 -3.77
C THR A 101 24.86 17.00 -5.23
N ILE A 102 23.56 17.04 -5.55
CA ILE A 102 23.07 16.88 -6.93
C ILE A 102 23.45 18.09 -7.79
N SER A 103 23.57 19.28 -7.20
CA SER A 103 23.97 20.48 -7.96
C SER A 103 25.39 20.41 -8.50
N GLU A 104 26.28 19.67 -7.83
CA GLU A 104 27.65 19.41 -8.28
C GLU A 104 27.68 18.52 -9.53
N GLU A 105 26.69 17.64 -9.68
CA GLU A 105 26.60 16.71 -10.82
C GLU A 105 25.83 17.28 -12.01
N ILE A 106 24.66 17.90 -11.77
CA ILE A 106 23.74 18.31 -12.84
C ILE A 106 23.26 19.76 -12.72
N GLY A 107 23.61 20.47 -11.64
CA GLY A 107 23.07 21.79 -11.34
C GLY A 107 23.74 22.95 -12.04
N CYS A 108 24.84 22.73 -12.77
CA CYS A 108 25.62 23.79 -13.45
C CYS A 108 25.97 24.96 -12.51
N GLY A 109 26.24 24.69 -11.23
CA GLY A 109 26.54 25.71 -10.22
C GLY A 109 25.33 26.30 -9.48
N HIS A 110 24.12 25.83 -9.76
CA HIS A 110 22.88 26.23 -9.06
C HIS A 110 22.28 25.08 -8.24
N PRO A 111 21.72 25.34 -7.04
CA PRO A 111 21.05 24.32 -6.24
C PRO A 111 19.93 23.62 -7.03
N VAL A 112 19.90 22.30 -6.97
CA VAL A 112 18.86 21.49 -7.62
C VAL A 112 17.84 21.09 -6.57
N TRP A 113 16.65 21.69 -6.61
CA TRP A 113 15.59 21.38 -5.67
C TRP A 113 14.68 20.25 -6.20
N PRO A 114 14.00 19.50 -5.32
CA PRO A 114 12.97 18.57 -5.76
C PRO A 114 11.90 19.29 -6.57
N ALA A 115 11.50 18.72 -7.70
CA ALA A 115 10.43 19.31 -8.52
C ALA A 115 9.03 19.18 -7.87
N VAL A 116 8.86 18.19 -6.99
CA VAL A 116 7.58 17.90 -6.32
C VAL A 116 7.85 17.17 -5.01
N ILE A 117 6.99 17.40 -4.01
CA ILE A 117 6.91 16.60 -2.78
C ILE A 117 5.60 15.81 -2.82
N HIS A 118 5.67 14.48 -2.67
CA HIS A 118 4.48 13.62 -2.71
C HIS A 118 4.18 13.03 -1.34
N GLY A 119 3.12 13.52 -0.69
CA GLY A 119 2.61 12.96 0.56
C GLY A 119 1.83 11.65 0.33
N HIS A 120 2.13 10.63 1.11
CA HIS A 120 1.40 9.35 1.07
C HIS A 120 0.85 8.99 2.45
N TYR A 121 -0.48 8.86 2.57
CA TYR A 121 -1.18 8.69 3.84
C TYR A 121 -1.14 9.95 4.73
N ALA A 122 -2.05 10.05 5.70
CA ALA A 122 -2.27 11.26 6.48
C ALA A 122 -1.02 11.82 7.19
N SER A 123 -0.22 10.95 7.84
CA SER A 123 0.95 11.38 8.60
C SER A 123 2.06 11.95 7.72
N ALA A 124 2.29 11.37 6.54
CA ALA A 124 3.26 11.92 5.59
C ALA A 124 2.65 13.04 4.73
N GLY A 125 1.32 13.12 4.61
CA GLY A 125 0.61 14.23 3.99
C GLY A 125 0.86 15.54 4.74
N ILE A 126 0.67 15.54 6.07
CA ILE A 126 0.95 16.74 6.86
C ILE A 126 2.45 17.08 6.89
N ALA A 127 3.33 16.08 6.89
CA ALA A 127 4.77 16.31 6.77
C ALA A 127 5.13 16.94 5.40
N ALA A 128 4.55 16.42 4.31
CA ALA A 128 4.72 16.95 2.96
C ALA A 128 4.17 18.37 2.85
N THR A 129 3.06 18.67 3.52
CA THR A 129 2.47 20.03 3.59
C THR A 129 3.47 21.02 4.19
N LEU A 130 4.05 20.66 5.34
CA LEU A 130 5.05 21.49 6.02
C LEU A 130 6.33 21.66 5.19
N LEU A 131 6.83 20.59 4.56
CA LEU A 131 8.01 20.64 3.70
C LEU A 131 7.77 21.47 2.43
N SER A 132 6.62 21.28 1.79
CA SER A 132 6.21 22.01 0.58
C SER A 132 6.09 23.50 0.87
N GLY A 133 5.43 23.88 1.97
CA GLY A 133 5.34 25.28 2.40
C GLY A 133 6.70 25.89 2.74
N ALA A 134 7.56 25.16 3.45
CA ALA A 134 8.89 25.65 3.84
C ALA A 134 9.84 25.84 2.65
N LEU A 135 9.75 24.97 1.64
CA LEU A 135 10.61 25.00 0.45
C LEU A 135 9.97 25.72 -0.75
N ASN A 136 8.69 26.11 -0.64
CA ASN A 136 7.89 26.64 -1.73
C ASN A 136 7.88 25.72 -2.98
N LEU A 137 7.68 24.42 -2.76
CA LEU A 137 7.68 23.40 -3.80
C LEU A 137 6.27 22.85 -4.03
N PRO A 138 5.89 22.46 -5.27
CA PRO A 138 4.61 21.83 -5.53
C PRO A 138 4.39 20.55 -4.71
N MET A 139 3.18 20.39 -4.19
CA MET A 139 2.79 19.19 -3.45
C MET A 139 1.79 18.33 -4.24
N ALA A 140 2.08 17.03 -4.32
CA ALA A 140 1.13 16.00 -4.68
C ALA A 140 0.70 15.21 -3.44
N PHE A 141 -0.52 14.68 -3.42
CA PHE A 141 -1.00 13.88 -2.30
C PHE A 141 -1.77 12.63 -2.72
N THR A 142 -1.55 11.53 -2.01
CA THR A 142 -2.32 10.29 -2.16
C THR A 142 -2.74 9.80 -0.77
N GLY A 143 -4.06 9.75 -0.54
CA GLY A 143 -4.61 9.37 0.77
C GLY A 143 -4.46 7.89 1.10
N HIS A 144 -4.56 6.99 0.11
CA HIS A 144 -4.62 5.51 0.21
C HIS A 144 -5.85 4.96 0.92
N PHE A 145 -6.08 5.45 2.13
CA PHE A 145 -7.23 5.14 2.96
C PHE A 145 -7.56 6.43 3.68
N LEU A 146 -8.83 6.85 3.73
CA LEU A 146 -9.21 8.15 4.28
C LEU A 146 -9.73 8.04 5.72
N GLY A 147 -9.54 9.09 6.51
CA GLY A 147 -9.99 9.20 7.89
C GLY A 147 -11.50 9.30 8.02
N LYS A 148 -12.16 10.15 7.23
CA LYS A 148 -13.63 10.32 7.28
C LYS A 148 -14.37 9.06 6.87
N ASP A 149 -13.95 8.40 5.78
CA ASP A 149 -14.49 7.10 5.35
C ASP A 149 -14.34 6.01 6.44
N LYS A 150 -13.16 5.91 7.05
CA LYS A 150 -12.94 5.00 8.19
C LYS A 150 -13.87 5.31 9.36
N LEU A 151 -14.06 6.60 9.69
CA LEU A 151 -14.90 7.02 10.80
C LEU A 151 -16.36 6.64 10.54
N GLU A 152 -16.89 6.93 9.35
CA GLU A 152 -18.25 6.52 8.97
C GLU A 152 -18.43 5.01 9.04
N GLY A 153 -17.48 4.24 8.51
CA GLY A 153 -17.52 2.79 8.54
C GLY A 153 -17.55 2.22 9.96
N LEU A 154 -16.76 2.77 10.88
CA LEU A 154 -16.74 2.34 12.28
C LEU A 154 -18.02 2.75 13.03
N LEU A 155 -18.54 3.95 12.78
CA LEU A 155 -19.80 4.40 13.40
C LEU A 155 -20.99 3.56 12.93
N LYS A 156 -21.06 3.20 11.64
CA LYS A 156 -22.09 2.33 11.08
C LYS A 156 -22.09 0.93 11.72
N GLN A 157 -20.95 0.45 12.20
CA GLN A 157 -20.88 -0.82 12.93
C GLN A 157 -21.52 -0.75 14.33
N GLY A 158 -21.68 0.45 14.90
CA GLY A 158 -22.34 0.66 16.19
C GLY A 158 -21.63 0.05 17.40
N ARG A 159 -20.39 -0.43 17.26
CA ARG A 159 -19.65 -1.13 18.33
C ARG A 159 -18.90 -0.20 19.28
N GLN A 160 -18.61 1.02 18.85
CA GLN A 160 -17.78 1.98 19.58
C GLN A 160 -18.36 3.38 19.42
N SER A 161 -18.22 4.22 20.45
CA SER A 161 -18.55 5.64 20.36
C SER A 161 -17.52 6.39 19.51
N ARG A 162 -17.88 7.61 19.07
CA ARG A 162 -16.96 8.47 18.31
C ARG A 162 -15.71 8.79 19.13
N GLU A 163 -15.86 8.97 20.44
CA GLU A 163 -14.79 9.28 21.38
C GLU A 163 -13.83 8.09 21.52
N GLU A 164 -14.35 6.87 21.64
CA GLU A 164 -13.56 5.64 21.70
C GLU A 164 -12.77 5.43 20.40
N ILE A 165 -13.43 5.59 19.25
CA ILE A 165 -12.79 5.52 17.93
C ILE A 165 -11.65 6.54 17.85
N ASN A 166 -11.88 7.77 18.31
CA ASN A 166 -10.84 8.80 18.30
C ASN A 166 -9.69 8.47 19.27
N MET A 167 -9.98 7.93 20.45
CA MET A 167 -8.96 7.54 21.41
C MET A 167 -8.03 6.47 20.83
N THR A 168 -8.60 5.44 20.19
CA THR A 168 -7.87 4.31 19.59
C THR A 168 -7.11 4.70 18.32
N TYR A 169 -7.79 5.36 17.37
CA TYR A 169 -7.24 5.59 16.03
C TYR A 169 -6.69 7.00 15.80
N LYS A 170 -6.82 7.89 16.79
CA LYS A 170 -6.52 9.33 16.64
C LYS A 170 -7.20 9.91 15.40
N ILE A 171 -8.45 9.49 15.18
CA ILE A 171 -9.15 9.70 13.91
C ILE A 171 -9.37 11.18 13.59
N MET A 172 -9.61 12.01 14.60
CA MET A 172 -9.80 13.45 14.41
C MET A 172 -8.49 14.12 13.97
N ARG A 173 -7.37 13.77 14.62
CA ARG A 173 -6.04 14.26 14.22
C ARG A 173 -5.68 13.84 12.80
N ARG A 174 -6.07 12.63 12.41
CA ARG A 174 -5.87 12.12 11.06
C ARG A 174 -6.70 12.90 10.02
N ILE A 175 -7.98 13.13 10.30
CA ILE A 175 -8.87 13.90 9.42
C ILE A 175 -8.34 15.33 9.25
N GLU A 176 -7.95 15.98 10.33
CA GLU A 176 -7.31 17.30 10.30
C GLU A 176 -6.06 17.32 9.41
N ALA A 177 -5.17 16.34 9.58
CA ALA A 177 -3.98 16.21 8.74
C ALA A 177 -4.31 16.02 7.25
N GLU A 178 -5.36 15.25 6.95
CA GLU A 178 -5.84 15.03 5.58
C GLU A 178 -6.49 16.29 4.97
N GLU A 179 -7.27 17.06 5.75
CA GLU A 179 -7.83 18.36 5.32
C GLU A 179 -6.71 19.37 5.00
N LEU A 180 -5.69 19.48 5.85
CA LEU A 180 -4.53 20.36 5.61
C LEU A 180 -3.72 19.91 4.39
N SER A 181 -3.55 18.60 4.23
CA SER A 181 -2.86 18.05 3.05
C SER A 181 -3.64 18.30 1.76
N LEU A 182 -4.97 18.25 1.82
CA LEU A 182 -5.85 18.53 0.70
C LEU A 182 -5.74 19.99 0.26
N ASP A 183 -5.75 20.92 1.21
CA ASP A 183 -5.61 22.36 0.96
C ASP A 183 -4.25 22.72 0.34
N ALA A 184 -3.17 22.14 0.85
CA ALA A 184 -1.81 22.40 0.37
C ALA A 184 -1.46 21.73 -0.96
N SER A 185 -2.27 20.79 -1.45
CA SER A 185 -1.95 20.01 -2.64
C SER A 185 -2.28 20.74 -3.93
N GLU A 186 -1.38 20.68 -4.91
CA GLU A 186 -1.66 21.04 -6.30
C GLU A 186 -2.51 19.95 -6.99
N ILE A 187 -2.14 18.70 -6.71
CA ILE A 187 -2.77 17.52 -7.30
C ILE A 187 -3.00 16.49 -6.20
N VAL A 188 -4.20 15.90 -6.21
CA VAL A 188 -4.52 14.73 -5.40
C VAL A 188 -4.73 13.54 -6.32
N ILE A 189 -3.95 12.48 -6.10
CA ILE A 189 -3.99 11.26 -6.89
C ILE A 189 -4.85 10.23 -6.14
N ALA A 190 -5.93 9.83 -6.78
CA ALA A 190 -6.83 8.77 -6.33
C ALA A 190 -6.70 7.54 -7.23
N SER A 191 -7.02 6.36 -6.68
CA SER A 191 -6.97 5.10 -7.44
C SER A 191 -8.22 4.90 -8.29
N THR A 192 -9.37 5.44 -7.87
CA THR A 192 -10.66 5.25 -8.54
C THR A 192 -11.49 6.54 -8.56
N ARG A 193 -12.52 6.58 -9.41
CA ARG A 193 -13.52 7.66 -9.40
C ARG A 193 -14.34 7.65 -8.11
N GLN A 194 -14.67 6.46 -7.61
CA GLN A 194 -15.43 6.28 -6.36
C GLN A 194 -14.73 6.93 -5.17
N GLU A 195 -13.40 6.77 -5.07
CA GLU A 195 -12.61 7.43 -4.01
C GLU A 195 -12.79 8.96 -4.03
N ILE A 196 -12.85 9.58 -5.21
CA ILE A 196 -13.06 11.03 -5.35
C ILE A 196 -14.48 11.43 -4.99
N GLU A 197 -15.47 10.74 -5.57
CA GLU A 197 -16.87 11.17 -5.50
C GLU A 197 -17.55 10.80 -4.17
N GLU A 198 -17.12 9.72 -3.52
CA GLU A 198 -17.73 9.23 -2.28
C GLU A 198 -16.87 9.48 -1.05
N GLN A 199 -15.53 9.36 -1.14
CA GLN A 199 -14.67 9.44 0.05
C GLN A 199 -14.06 10.83 0.23
N TRP A 200 -13.42 11.39 -0.80
CA TRP A 200 -12.88 12.76 -0.74
C TRP A 200 -13.98 13.81 -0.61
N ASN A 201 -15.16 13.56 -1.18
CA ASN A 201 -16.30 14.47 -1.07
C ASN A 201 -16.91 14.51 0.34
N LEU A 202 -16.41 13.71 1.30
CA LEU A 202 -16.72 13.86 2.73
C LEU A 202 -15.93 14.99 3.38
N TYR A 203 -14.82 15.44 2.77
CA TYR A 203 -13.91 16.43 3.33
C TYR A 203 -14.45 17.85 3.11
N ASP A 204 -14.22 18.73 4.09
CA ASP A 204 -14.78 20.08 4.05
C ASP A 204 -14.01 20.95 3.03
N GLY A 205 -12.71 20.68 2.86
CA GLY A 205 -11.86 21.34 1.88
C GLY A 205 -12.10 20.92 0.43
N PHE A 206 -13.02 19.98 0.15
CA PHE A 206 -13.25 19.50 -1.21
C PHE A 206 -14.70 19.16 -1.51
N GLU A 207 -15.20 19.74 -2.60
CA GLU A 207 -16.52 19.43 -3.14
C GLU A 207 -16.42 19.25 -4.66
N VAL A 208 -16.91 18.11 -5.16
CA VAL A 208 -16.76 17.73 -6.57
C VAL A 208 -17.33 18.77 -7.53
N ILE A 209 -18.52 19.30 -7.24
CA ILE A 209 -19.20 20.26 -8.11
C ILE A 209 -18.47 21.60 -8.10
N LEU A 210 -18.08 22.09 -6.93
CA LEU A 210 -17.33 23.34 -6.79
C LEU A 210 -15.96 23.25 -7.47
N ALA A 211 -15.22 22.16 -7.29
CA ALA A 211 -13.93 21.93 -7.95
C ALA A 211 -14.06 21.94 -9.49
N ARG A 212 -15.14 21.34 -10.04
CA ARG A 212 -15.43 21.41 -11.49
C ARG A 212 -15.70 22.85 -11.95
N LYS A 213 -16.48 23.63 -11.20
CA LYS A 213 -16.78 25.04 -11.51
C LYS A 213 -15.54 25.93 -11.44
N LEU A 214 -14.71 25.78 -10.40
CA LEU A 214 -13.47 26.54 -10.25
C LEU A 214 -12.52 26.27 -11.41
N ARG A 215 -12.32 25.00 -11.80
CA ARG A 215 -11.50 24.65 -12.98
C ARG A 215 -12.02 25.26 -14.27
N ALA A 216 -13.34 25.26 -14.48
CA ALA A 216 -13.94 25.88 -15.66
C ALA A 216 -13.71 27.41 -15.69
N ARG A 217 -13.72 28.08 -14.53
CA ARG A 217 -13.41 29.51 -14.41
C ARG A 217 -11.93 29.80 -14.69
N VAL A 218 -11.02 29.04 -14.08
CA VAL A 218 -9.57 29.19 -14.32
C VAL A 218 -9.23 29.03 -15.81
N LYS A 219 -9.82 28.03 -16.49
CA LYS A 219 -9.64 27.84 -17.94
C LYS A 219 -10.11 29.02 -18.80
N ARG A 220 -11.02 29.84 -18.29
CA ARG A 220 -11.55 31.04 -18.95
C ARG A 220 -10.83 32.32 -18.52
N GLY A 221 -9.76 32.22 -17.73
CA GLY A 221 -9.07 33.37 -17.15
C GLY A 221 -9.91 34.16 -16.14
N ALA A 222 -11.00 33.57 -15.62
CA ALA A 222 -11.88 34.24 -14.68
C ALA A 222 -11.35 34.13 -13.25
N ASN A 223 -11.46 35.22 -12.49
CA ASN A 223 -11.10 35.24 -11.07
C ASN A 223 -11.95 34.21 -10.27
N CYS A 224 -11.29 33.48 -9.37
CA CYS A 224 -11.90 32.52 -8.44
C CYS A 224 -12.10 33.08 -7.02
N TYR A 225 -11.88 34.39 -6.81
CA TYR A 225 -12.00 35.10 -5.53
C TYR A 225 -11.16 34.46 -4.42
N GLY A 226 -9.94 34.07 -4.75
CA GLY A 226 -9.04 33.38 -3.82
C GLY A 226 -9.44 31.95 -3.47
N ARG A 227 -10.53 31.41 -4.03
CA ARG A 227 -10.90 30.01 -3.82
C ARG A 227 -10.06 29.09 -4.68
N TYR A 228 -9.50 28.09 -4.03
CA TYR A 228 -8.68 27.07 -4.63
C TYR A 228 -9.19 25.69 -4.18
N MET A 229 -9.05 24.70 -5.07
CA MET A 229 -9.28 23.29 -4.74
C MET A 229 -8.27 22.46 -5.55
N PRO A 230 -7.68 21.42 -4.95
CA PRO A 230 -6.71 20.57 -5.62
C PRO A 230 -7.29 19.92 -6.86
N ARG A 231 -6.43 19.68 -7.86
CA ARG A 231 -6.82 18.88 -9.01
C ARG A 231 -6.83 17.40 -8.64
N MET A 232 -8.02 16.83 -8.52
CA MET A 232 -8.19 15.37 -8.42
C MET A 232 -7.84 14.68 -9.75
N VAL A 233 -6.95 13.67 -9.70
CA VAL A 233 -6.53 12.86 -10.85
C VAL A 233 -6.65 11.38 -10.48
N ILE A 234 -7.22 10.59 -11.40
CA ILE A 234 -7.31 9.14 -11.23
C ILE A 234 -6.10 8.51 -11.89
N ILE A 235 -5.20 7.92 -11.09
CA ILE A 235 -4.05 7.15 -11.56
C ILE A 235 -4.12 5.79 -10.86
N PRO A 236 -4.77 4.78 -11.46
CA PRO A 236 -4.90 3.48 -10.84
C PRO A 236 -3.51 2.83 -10.64
N PRO A 237 -3.24 2.21 -9.49
CA PRO A 237 -2.02 1.44 -9.30
C PRO A 237 -1.95 0.25 -10.27
N GLY A 238 -0.74 -0.09 -10.71
CA GLY A 238 -0.45 -1.36 -11.36
C GLY A 238 0.17 -2.38 -10.39
N VAL A 239 0.48 -3.56 -10.91
CA VAL A 239 1.33 -4.55 -10.24
C VAL A 239 2.52 -4.85 -11.16
N GLU A 240 3.71 -5.03 -10.58
CA GLU A 240 4.86 -5.49 -11.36
C GLU A 240 4.63 -6.93 -11.82
N PHE A 241 4.63 -7.14 -13.13
CA PHE A 241 4.31 -8.43 -13.73
C PHE A 241 5.54 -9.31 -14.02
N GLY A 242 6.77 -8.83 -13.79
CA GLY A 242 7.99 -9.58 -14.14
C GLY A 242 8.06 -10.99 -13.54
N HIS A 243 7.43 -11.22 -12.39
CA HIS A 243 7.32 -12.54 -11.76
C HIS A 243 6.04 -13.32 -12.12
N ILE A 244 5.09 -12.69 -12.80
CA ILE A 244 3.78 -13.27 -13.16
C ILE A 244 3.76 -13.67 -14.64
N ILE A 245 4.41 -12.91 -15.52
CA ILE A 245 4.35 -13.07 -16.98
C ILE A 245 5.36 -14.09 -17.52
N HIS A 246 6.39 -14.50 -16.77
CA HIS A 246 7.34 -15.50 -17.27
C HIS A 246 6.70 -16.83 -17.70
N ASP A 247 5.44 -17.10 -17.34
CA ASP A 247 4.67 -18.28 -17.77
C ASP A 247 3.32 -17.96 -18.44
N PHE A 248 3.06 -16.70 -18.81
CA PHE A 248 1.97 -16.37 -19.72
C PHE A 248 2.59 -16.16 -21.09
N ASP A 249 2.73 -17.25 -21.85
CA ASP A 249 3.02 -17.18 -23.28
C ASP A 249 1.91 -16.37 -23.96
N ILE A 250 2.21 -15.08 -24.15
CA ILE A 250 1.53 -14.21 -25.10
C ILE A 250 2.21 -14.51 -26.42
N ASP A 251 1.95 -15.71 -26.93
CA ASP A 251 1.95 -16.11 -28.33
C ASP A 251 1.56 -17.59 -28.30
N GLY A 252 0.59 -17.98 -29.11
CA GLY A 252 0.05 -19.34 -29.16
C GLY A 252 1.00 -20.36 -29.76
N GLU A 253 2.29 -20.28 -29.44
CA GLU A 253 3.30 -21.27 -29.78
C GLU A 253 3.65 -22.03 -28.50
N GLU A 254 3.26 -23.30 -28.47
CA GLU A 254 3.71 -24.26 -27.47
C GLU A 254 5.24 -24.38 -27.56
N GLU A 255 5.98 -23.50 -26.88
CA GLU A 255 7.40 -23.74 -26.66
C GLU A 255 7.52 -24.97 -25.77
N ASN A 256 8.03 -26.04 -26.39
CA ASN A 256 8.43 -27.30 -25.78
C ASN A 256 9.32 -27.07 -24.54
N HIS A 257 8.71 -26.86 -23.38
CA HIS A 257 9.39 -27.05 -22.11
C HIS A 257 9.58 -28.54 -21.90
N GLY A 258 10.82 -28.92 -21.59
CA GLY A 258 11.23 -30.28 -21.24
C GLY A 258 10.42 -30.88 -20.07
N PRO A 259 10.79 -32.10 -19.61
CA PRO A 259 9.88 -33.03 -18.95
C PRO A 259 9.15 -32.37 -17.78
N ALA A 260 7.80 -32.45 -17.82
CA ALA A 260 6.82 -32.02 -16.83
C ALA A 260 7.44 -31.33 -15.60
N SER A 261 7.43 -29.98 -15.58
CA SER A 261 7.88 -29.25 -14.39
C SER A 261 7.12 -29.77 -13.18
N GLU A 262 7.84 -30.24 -12.15
CA GLU A 262 7.22 -30.69 -10.91
C GLU A 262 6.24 -29.62 -10.38
N ASP A 263 5.08 -30.07 -9.90
CA ASP A 263 4.09 -29.16 -9.34
C ASP A 263 4.72 -28.28 -8.26
N PRO A 264 4.47 -26.96 -8.26
CA PRO A 264 5.03 -26.05 -7.25
C PRO A 264 4.81 -26.58 -5.83
N PRO A 265 5.81 -26.54 -4.92
CA PRO A 265 5.69 -27.14 -3.58
C PRO A 265 4.47 -26.66 -2.79
N ILE A 266 4.06 -25.40 -3.00
CA ILE A 266 2.87 -24.81 -2.36
C ILE A 266 1.57 -25.54 -2.72
N TRP A 267 1.49 -26.18 -3.89
CA TRP A 267 0.31 -26.92 -4.32
C TRP A 267 0.06 -28.11 -3.42
N SER A 268 1.10 -28.90 -3.11
CA SER A 268 1.00 -30.01 -2.16
C SER A 268 0.54 -29.56 -0.76
N GLN A 269 1.01 -28.39 -0.31
CA GLN A 269 0.64 -27.81 0.98
C GLN A 269 -0.83 -27.39 1.06
N ILE A 270 -1.42 -27.03 -0.09
CA ILE A 270 -2.85 -26.70 -0.22
C ILE A 270 -3.67 -27.98 -0.40
N MET A 271 -3.30 -28.83 -1.36
CA MET A 271 -4.08 -30.03 -1.73
C MET A 271 -4.23 -31.03 -0.59
N ARG A 272 -3.26 -31.12 0.35
CA ARG A 272 -3.35 -32.01 1.51
C ARG A 272 -4.56 -31.75 2.43
N PHE A 273 -5.19 -30.58 2.33
CA PHE A 273 -6.38 -30.25 3.11
C PHE A 273 -7.66 -30.81 2.48
N PHE A 274 -7.64 -31.22 1.21
CA PHE A 274 -8.84 -31.58 0.47
C PHE A 274 -9.01 -33.08 0.35
N THR A 275 -10.24 -33.57 0.63
CA THR A 275 -10.62 -34.95 0.35
C THR A 275 -10.72 -35.20 -1.15
N ASN A 276 -11.25 -34.23 -1.90
CA ASN A 276 -11.25 -34.24 -3.36
C ASN A 276 -10.56 -32.97 -3.90
N PRO A 277 -9.24 -33.01 -4.15
CA PRO A 277 -8.49 -31.88 -4.69
C PRO A 277 -8.88 -31.46 -6.12
N ARG A 278 -9.66 -32.29 -6.85
CA ARG A 278 -10.06 -31.98 -8.23
C ARG A 278 -11.19 -30.98 -8.32
N LYS A 279 -11.97 -30.77 -7.25
CA LYS A 279 -13.03 -29.76 -7.26
C LYS A 279 -12.44 -28.37 -7.55
N PRO A 280 -13.16 -27.52 -8.30
CA PRO A 280 -12.79 -26.11 -8.45
C PRO A 280 -12.65 -25.44 -7.07
N MET A 281 -11.78 -24.44 -6.98
CA MET A 281 -11.54 -23.77 -5.71
C MET A 281 -11.98 -22.31 -5.70
N ILE A 282 -12.59 -21.91 -4.59
CA ILE A 282 -12.83 -20.53 -4.23
C ILE A 282 -11.58 -20.06 -3.49
N LEU A 283 -10.82 -19.14 -4.08
CA LEU A 283 -9.56 -18.65 -3.53
C LEU A 283 -9.74 -17.30 -2.85
N ALA A 284 -9.31 -17.18 -1.59
CA ALA A 284 -9.16 -15.91 -0.88
C ALA A 284 -7.73 -15.74 -0.36
N VAL A 285 -7.03 -14.70 -0.85
CA VAL A 285 -5.69 -14.32 -0.41
C VAL A 285 -5.75 -12.98 0.31
N ALA A 286 -5.73 -13.00 1.64
CA ALA A 286 -5.84 -11.79 2.44
C ALA A 286 -5.21 -11.98 3.82
N ARG A 287 -4.67 -10.89 4.40
CA ARG A 287 -4.25 -10.92 5.81
C ARG A 287 -5.48 -11.13 6.72
N PRO A 288 -5.34 -11.84 7.85
CA PRO A 288 -6.44 -12.10 8.77
C PRO A 288 -6.68 -10.86 9.64
N TYR A 289 -7.35 -9.88 9.04
CA TYR A 289 -7.83 -8.68 9.72
C TYR A 289 -9.36 -8.59 9.61
N PRO A 290 -10.06 -8.04 10.62
CA PRO A 290 -11.52 -7.99 10.64
C PRO A 290 -12.13 -7.32 9.40
N GLU A 291 -11.47 -6.30 8.86
CA GLU A 291 -11.92 -5.55 7.68
C GLU A 291 -11.89 -6.37 6.38
N LYS A 292 -11.22 -7.53 6.38
CA LYS A 292 -11.18 -8.45 5.24
C LYS A 292 -12.36 -9.44 5.21
N ASN A 293 -13.15 -9.48 6.28
CA ASN A 293 -14.40 -10.25 6.36
C ASN A 293 -14.29 -11.74 6.00
N ILE A 294 -13.14 -12.36 6.28
CA ILE A 294 -12.87 -13.77 5.96
C ILE A 294 -13.82 -14.70 6.70
N THR A 295 -14.20 -14.37 7.93
CA THR A 295 -15.15 -15.15 8.74
C THR A 295 -16.52 -15.25 8.07
N THR A 296 -17.03 -14.16 7.47
CA THR A 296 -18.29 -14.19 6.73
C THR A 296 -18.19 -15.03 5.47
N LEU A 297 -17.06 -15.04 4.77
CA LEU A 297 -16.84 -15.93 3.62
C LEU A 297 -16.93 -17.41 4.06
N VAL A 298 -16.28 -17.78 5.16
CA VAL A 298 -16.33 -19.15 5.69
C VAL A 298 -17.75 -19.53 6.10
N LYS A 299 -18.46 -18.60 6.76
CA LYS A 299 -19.87 -18.79 7.14
C LYS A 299 -20.76 -19.03 5.91
N ALA A 300 -20.67 -18.16 4.90
CA ALA A 300 -21.46 -18.28 3.68
C ALA A 300 -21.17 -19.59 2.92
N PHE A 301 -19.90 -20.01 2.88
CA PHE A 301 -19.52 -21.30 2.31
C PHE A 301 -20.07 -22.47 3.14
N GLY A 302 -19.98 -22.40 4.46
CA GLY A 302 -20.44 -23.44 5.39
C GLY A 302 -21.94 -23.68 5.32
N GLU A 303 -22.72 -22.61 5.21
CA GLU A 303 -24.19 -22.63 5.11
C GLU A 303 -24.70 -23.09 3.74
N CYS A 304 -23.89 -22.97 2.68
CA CYS A 304 -24.30 -23.32 1.32
C CYS A 304 -23.87 -24.74 0.92
N ARG A 305 -24.70 -25.74 1.25
CA ARG A 305 -24.45 -27.14 0.90
C ARG A 305 -24.18 -27.38 -0.61
N PRO A 306 -24.96 -26.81 -1.55
CA PRO A 306 -24.68 -27.00 -2.98
C PRO A 306 -23.28 -26.48 -3.38
N LEU A 307 -22.84 -25.37 -2.80
CA LEU A 307 -21.51 -24.81 -3.08
C LEU A 307 -20.39 -25.71 -2.56
N ARG A 308 -20.55 -26.28 -1.37
CA ARG A 308 -19.62 -27.26 -0.77
C ARG A 308 -19.52 -28.56 -1.58
N GLU A 309 -20.61 -29.00 -2.17
CA GLU A 309 -20.62 -30.17 -3.05
C GLU A 309 -19.83 -29.90 -4.33
N LEU A 310 -19.88 -28.68 -4.86
CA LEU A 310 -19.24 -28.29 -6.12
C LEU A 310 -17.79 -27.80 -5.98
N ALA A 311 -17.42 -27.16 -4.88
CA ALA A 311 -16.14 -26.46 -4.77
C ALA A 311 -15.44 -26.68 -3.42
N ASN A 312 -14.12 -26.47 -3.41
CA ASN A 312 -13.30 -26.33 -2.21
C ASN A 312 -13.07 -24.85 -1.89
N LEU A 313 -12.74 -24.52 -0.65
CA LEU A 313 -12.39 -23.16 -0.22
C LEU A 313 -10.91 -23.09 0.18
N THR A 314 -10.12 -22.23 -0.46
CA THR A 314 -8.71 -22.01 -0.15
C THR A 314 -8.49 -20.64 0.48
N LEU A 315 -7.99 -20.60 1.71
CA LEU A 315 -7.77 -19.40 2.51
C LEU A 315 -6.27 -19.18 2.78
N ILE A 316 -5.63 -18.26 2.04
CA ILE A 316 -4.24 -17.85 2.27
C ILE A 316 -4.22 -16.66 3.22
N MET A 317 -4.07 -16.94 4.51
CA MET A 317 -4.27 -15.99 5.62
C MET A 317 -2.97 -15.50 6.28
N GLY A 318 -1.98 -15.10 5.48
CA GLY A 318 -0.67 -14.71 6.01
C GLY A 318 0.14 -15.89 6.60
N ASN A 319 1.31 -15.60 7.14
CA ASN A 319 2.21 -16.61 7.70
C ASN A 319 2.06 -16.71 9.22
N ARG A 320 2.09 -17.93 9.76
CA ARG A 320 1.98 -18.19 11.20
C ARG A 320 2.75 -19.42 11.64
N GLU A 321 3.44 -19.31 12.78
CA GLU A 321 4.01 -20.47 13.49
C GLU A 321 2.94 -21.13 14.37
N ALA A 322 2.45 -20.34 15.34
CA ALA A 322 1.42 -20.72 16.30
C ALA A 322 0.46 -19.54 16.53
N ILE A 323 -0.84 -19.84 16.66
CA ILE A 323 -1.90 -18.83 16.82
C ILE A 323 -1.70 -18.03 18.12
N SER A 324 -1.25 -18.69 19.18
CA SER A 324 -0.96 -18.08 20.48
C SER A 324 0.16 -17.04 20.46
N LYS A 325 1.01 -17.04 19.43
CA LYS A 325 2.13 -16.09 19.26
C LYS A 325 1.79 -14.95 18.30
N MET A 326 0.59 -14.93 17.72
CA MET A 326 0.17 -13.88 16.78
C MET A 326 -0.33 -12.64 17.53
N HIS A 327 -0.35 -11.49 16.83
CA HIS A 327 -1.01 -10.29 17.33
C HIS A 327 -2.50 -10.56 17.61
N ASN A 328 -3.02 -10.09 18.75
CA ASN A 328 -4.35 -10.43 19.28
C ASN A 328 -5.48 -10.37 18.24
N THR A 329 -5.50 -9.33 17.40
CA THR A 329 -6.54 -9.18 16.36
C THR A 329 -6.47 -10.26 15.29
N SER A 330 -5.27 -10.57 14.79
CA SER A 330 -5.09 -11.61 13.76
C SER A 330 -5.28 -13.01 14.33
N ALA A 331 -4.85 -13.22 15.57
CA ALA A 331 -5.12 -14.46 16.31
C ALA A 331 -6.64 -14.68 16.43
N SER A 332 -7.39 -13.64 16.85
CA SER A 332 -8.85 -13.71 17.01
C SER A 332 -9.56 -14.07 15.71
N VAL A 333 -9.24 -13.42 14.58
CA VAL A 333 -9.86 -13.73 13.28
C VAL A 333 -9.59 -15.18 12.88
N LEU A 334 -8.34 -15.64 13.04
CA LEU A 334 -7.97 -17.00 12.68
C LEU A 334 -8.64 -18.04 13.59
N THR A 335 -8.73 -17.77 14.90
CA THR A 335 -9.49 -18.61 15.84
C THR A 335 -10.94 -18.71 15.42
N SER A 336 -11.60 -17.59 15.08
CA SER A 336 -12.97 -17.60 14.58
C SER A 336 -13.13 -18.41 13.30
N VAL A 337 -12.18 -18.31 12.36
CA VAL A 337 -12.19 -19.15 11.15
C VAL A 337 -12.12 -20.64 11.50
N LEU A 338 -11.24 -21.04 12.43
CA LEU A 338 -11.13 -22.44 12.85
C LEU A 338 -12.40 -22.92 13.57
N THR A 339 -13.00 -22.09 14.42
CA THR A 339 -14.29 -22.39 15.06
C THR A 339 -15.39 -22.61 14.02
N LEU A 340 -15.46 -21.78 12.97
CA LEU A 340 -16.45 -21.96 11.90
C LEU A 340 -16.19 -23.22 11.06
N ILE A 341 -14.93 -23.56 10.81
CA ILE A 341 -14.57 -24.81 10.11
C ILE A 341 -15.07 -26.02 10.89
N ASP A 342 -14.90 -26.01 12.21
CA ASP A 342 -15.40 -27.05 13.11
C ASP A 342 -16.95 -27.07 13.17
N GLU A 343 -17.57 -25.90 13.37
CA GLU A 343 -19.03 -25.73 13.49
C GLU A 343 -19.79 -26.24 12.25
N TYR A 344 -19.26 -26.01 11.05
CA TYR A 344 -19.89 -26.43 9.79
C TYR A 344 -19.38 -27.77 9.24
N ASP A 345 -18.51 -28.47 9.97
CA ASP A 345 -17.86 -29.73 9.58
C ASP A 345 -17.22 -29.64 8.17
N LEU A 346 -16.31 -28.66 8.01
CA LEU A 346 -15.68 -28.33 6.73
C LEU A 346 -14.33 -29.01 6.50
N TYR A 347 -14.02 -30.04 7.29
CA TYR A 347 -12.82 -30.84 7.12
C TYR A 347 -12.82 -31.50 5.73
N GLY A 348 -11.67 -31.50 5.07
CA GLY A 348 -11.57 -32.01 3.70
C GLY A 348 -12.06 -31.07 2.60
N GLN A 349 -12.59 -29.88 2.95
CA GLN A 349 -13.14 -28.91 1.98
C GLN A 349 -12.50 -27.52 2.08
N VAL A 350 -11.84 -27.20 3.20
CA VAL A 350 -11.21 -25.89 3.43
C VAL A 350 -9.70 -26.03 3.64
N ALA A 351 -8.91 -25.36 2.81
CA ALA A 351 -7.45 -25.26 2.96
C ALA A 351 -7.04 -23.95 3.61
N TYR A 352 -6.10 -24.01 4.55
CA TYR A 352 -5.59 -22.85 5.27
C TYR A 352 -4.11 -23.04 5.63
N PRO A 353 -3.20 -23.10 4.63
CA PRO A 353 -1.79 -23.37 4.87
C PRO A 353 -1.17 -22.35 5.84
N LYS A 354 -0.15 -22.80 6.59
CA LYS A 354 0.53 -21.97 7.60
C LYS A 354 1.50 -20.96 7.01
N HIS A 355 2.14 -21.32 5.91
CA HIS A 355 3.21 -20.54 5.29
C HIS A 355 3.03 -20.50 3.78
N HIS A 356 3.41 -19.37 3.20
CA HIS A 356 3.64 -19.18 1.78
C HIS A 356 4.73 -18.13 1.60
N LYS A 357 5.47 -18.22 0.49
CA LYS A 357 6.40 -17.19 0.05
C LYS A 357 5.67 -16.20 -0.86
N HIS A 358 6.17 -14.97 -0.96
CA HIS A 358 5.60 -14.00 -1.88
C HIS A 358 5.68 -14.48 -3.34
N SER A 359 6.80 -15.14 -3.69
CA SER A 359 7.03 -15.73 -5.01
C SER A 359 6.08 -16.87 -5.37
N GLU A 360 5.44 -17.50 -4.39
CA GLU A 360 4.48 -18.60 -4.60
C GLU A 360 3.04 -18.09 -4.83
N VAL A 361 2.78 -16.79 -4.64
CA VAL A 361 1.44 -16.22 -4.83
C VAL A 361 0.92 -16.41 -6.27
N PRO A 362 1.71 -16.18 -7.34
CA PRO A 362 1.28 -16.49 -8.70
C PRO A 362 0.91 -17.96 -8.88
N ASP A 363 1.70 -18.89 -8.33
CA ASP A 363 1.42 -20.33 -8.39
C ASP A 363 0.10 -20.71 -7.71
N ILE A 364 -0.27 -20.01 -6.62
CA ILE A 364 -1.56 -20.21 -5.95
C ILE A 364 -2.72 -19.77 -6.86
N TYR A 365 -2.58 -18.63 -7.55
CA TYR A 365 -3.58 -18.21 -8.54
C TYR A 365 -3.67 -19.20 -9.71
N ARG A 366 -2.54 -19.71 -10.21
CA ARG A 366 -2.52 -20.74 -11.27
C ARG A 366 -3.22 -22.01 -10.83
N LEU A 367 -2.95 -22.47 -9.61
CA LEU A 367 -3.63 -23.64 -9.05
C LEU A 367 -5.15 -23.45 -9.05
N ALA A 368 -5.63 -22.26 -8.65
CA ALA A 368 -7.05 -21.96 -8.64
C ALA A 368 -7.71 -21.95 -10.02
N THR A 369 -6.96 -21.62 -11.07
CA THR A 369 -7.45 -21.68 -12.46
C THR A 369 -7.40 -23.09 -13.07
N ARG A 370 -6.53 -23.97 -12.55
CA ARG A 370 -6.38 -25.34 -13.04
C ARG A 370 -7.45 -26.29 -12.52
N THR A 371 -7.95 -26.08 -11.31
CA THR A 371 -9.04 -26.91 -10.78
C THR A 371 -10.37 -26.49 -11.40
N LYS A 372 -11.08 -27.45 -12.01
CA LYS A 372 -12.30 -27.23 -12.79
C LYS A 372 -13.45 -28.11 -12.32
#